data_AF-A0A9K3PFS0-F1
#
_entry.id   AF-A0A9K3PFS0-F1
#
_cell.length_a   1.000
_cell.length_b   1.000
_cell.length_c   1.000
_cell.angle_alpha   90.00
_cell.angle_beta   90.00
_cell.angle_gamma   90.00
#
_symmetry.space_group_name_H-M   'P 1'
#
loop_
_entity.id
_entity.type
_entity.pdbx_description
1 polymer ?
#
loop_
_entity_poly.entity_id
_entity_poly.type
_entity_poly.pdbx_seq_one_letter_code
_entity_poly.pdbx_strand_id
1 'polypeptide(L)'
;MASSTVDDDVMLLNYNDAVIYTRDLRLVVENDWLNDSIMHFYLELLQQESSEGHDYFMDPSVVSFFMQHCNDHEDIEDFVTSAPFPKDHGRIFIAVNDKMSAAADSGASWMQHAPRGCATAQGTHWSLLLMTIGTLPSADKISVGAYHFDSHGECNLKVAVEIATKIAKYIYKSNARVISCKTPQQVNGYDCGIHVLTAARVLASLNNIDFHQQKHFHEQELHKTIAVQHARNPGPAMRQAISDTIVNMASDQEVTFKRGDAGNWIWKTNCY
;
A
#
# COMPACT_ATOMS: atom_id res chain seq x y z
N MET A 1 4.44 -41.25 3.40
CA MET A 1 3.48 -40.34 2.77
C MET A 1 4.27 -39.16 2.25
N ALA A 2 4.30 -38.93 0.94
CA ALA A 2 5.01 -37.78 0.40
C ALA A 2 4.25 -36.52 0.83
N SER A 3 4.91 -35.66 1.61
CA SER A 3 4.46 -34.29 1.82
C SER A 3 4.38 -33.65 0.43
N SER A 4 3.18 -33.39 -0.08
CA SER A 4 3.01 -32.54 -1.25
C SER A 4 3.33 -31.12 -0.83
N THR A 5 4.62 -30.78 -0.79
CA THR A 5 5.07 -29.39 -0.66
C THR A 5 4.52 -28.67 -1.87
N VAL A 6 3.54 -27.80 -1.63
CA VAL A 6 2.98 -26.99 -2.70
C VAL A 6 4.09 -26.06 -3.18
N ASP A 7 4.36 -26.06 -4.48
CA ASP A 7 5.42 -25.23 -5.05
C ASP A 7 5.10 -23.75 -4.81
N ASP A 8 6.04 -23.06 -4.17
CA ASP A 8 5.90 -21.68 -3.70
C ASP A 8 6.16 -20.65 -4.81
N ASP A 9 6.71 -21.07 -5.95
CA ASP A 9 7.06 -20.21 -7.08
C ASP A 9 6.14 -20.35 -8.29
N VAL A 10 4.94 -20.92 -8.10
CA VAL A 10 3.91 -20.95 -9.14
C VAL A 10 3.23 -19.58 -9.22
N MET A 11 3.26 -18.95 -10.40
CA MET A 11 2.47 -17.75 -10.67
C MET A 11 0.98 -18.12 -10.69
N LEU A 12 0.19 -17.45 -9.85
CA LEU A 12 -1.25 -17.66 -9.74
C LEU A 12 -2.04 -16.67 -10.58
N LEU A 13 -1.60 -15.41 -10.60
CA LEU A 13 -2.32 -14.31 -11.21
C LEU A 13 -1.32 -13.28 -11.74
N ASN A 14 -1.57 -12.78 -12.94
CA ASN A 14 -1.03 -11.50 -13.41
C ASN A 14 -2.22 -10.58 -13.70
N TYR A 15 -2.32 -9.47 -12.95
CA TYR A 15 -3.39 -8.50 -13.04
C TYR A 15 -2.81 -7.09 -13.09
N ASN A 16 -2.84 -6.44 -14.28
CA ASN A 16 -2.31 -5.09 -14.49
C ASN A 16 -0.92 -4.88 -13.86
N ASP A 17 0.02 -5.77 -14.17
CA ASP A 17 1.40 -5.79 -13.65
C ASP A 17 1.54 -6.16 -12.15
N ALA A 18 0.44 -6.33 -11.42
CA ALA A 18 0.45 -6.98 -10.12
C ALA A 18 0.50 -8.51 -10.31
N VAL A 19 1.66 -9.09 -10.03
CA VAL A 19 1.90 -10.53 -10.13
C VAL A 19 1.83 -11.18 -8.76
N ILE A 20 0.96 -12.18 -8.62
CA ILE A 20 0.79 -12.95 -7.40
C ILE A 20 1.29 -14.38 -7.64
N TYR A 21 2.21 -14.81 -6.79
CA TYR A 21 2.65 -16.19 -6.67
C TYR A 21 1.98 -16.87 -5.48
N THR A 22 2.11 -18.18 -5.46
CA THR A 22 1.69 -19.06 -4.36
C THR A 22 2.22 -18.66 -3.00
N ARG A 23 3.51 -18.29 -2.92
CA ARG A 23 4.10 -17.77 -1.69
C ARG A 23 3.43 -16.50 -1.19
N ASP A 24 2.95 -15.64 -2.09
CA ASP A 24 2.30 -14.38 -1.72
C ASP A 24 0.90 -14.65 -1.15
N LEU A 25 0.12 -15.52 -1.81
CA LEU A 25 -1.20 -15.94 -1.32
C LEU A 25 -1.10 -16.64 0.06
N ARG A 26 -0.03 -17.40 0.31
CA ARG A 26 0.19 -18.05 1.61
C ARG A 26 0.20 -17.04 2.76
N LEU A 27 0.85 -15.88 2.59
CA LEU A 27 0.91 -14.83 3.61
C LEU A 27 -0.47 -14.32 4.02
N VAL A 28 -1.41 -14.26 3.07
CA VAL A 28 -2.78 -13.83 3.34
C VAL A 28 -3.51 -14.87 4.18
N VAL A 29 -3.43 -16.14 3.79
CA VAL A 29 -4.25 -17.24 4.37
C VAL A 29 -3.69 -17.76 5.69
N GLU A 30 -2.37 -17.64 5.93
CA GLU A 30 -1.71 -18.07 7.18
C GLU A 30 -1.63 -16.96 8.24
N ASN A 31 -2.24 -15.79 7.98
CA ASN A 31 -2.21 -14.61 8.85
C ASN A 31 -0.79 -14.06 9.09
N ASP A 32 0.01 -13.97 8.03
CA ASP A 32 1.36 -13.42 8.07
C ASP A 32 1.40 -11.96 7.55
N TRP A 33 2.57 -11.35 7.61
CA TRP A 33 2.85 -10.02 7.07
C TRP A 33 2.58 -9.99 5.58
N LEU A 34 1.79 -9.00 5.13
CA LEU A 34 1.60 -8.79 3.70
C LEU A 34 2.88 -8.22 3.09
N ASN A 35 3.28 -8.77 1.96
CA ASN A 35 4.41 -8.27 1.18
C ASN A 35 3.97 -7.28 0.10
N ASP A 36 4.96 -6.69 -0.58
CA ASP A 36 4.75 -5.69 -1.63
C ASP A 36 3.82 -6.21 -2.74
N SER A 37 3.90 -7.48 -3.13
CA SER A 37 3.03 -8.07 -4.16
C SER A 37 1.54 -8.02 -3.77
N ILE A 38 1.19 -8.41 -2.55
CA ILE A 38 -0.20 -8.35 -2.07
C ILE A 38 -0.66 -6.90 -1.91
N MET A 39 0.22 -6.03 -1.40
CA MET A 39 -0.08 -4.61 -1.25
C MET A 39 -0.35 -3.97 -2.61
N HIS A 40 0.52 -4.19 -3.60
CA HIS A 40 0.37 -3.70 -4.97
C HIS A 40 -0.91 -4.23 -5.61
N PHE A 41 -1.15 -5.54 -5.58
CA PHE A 41 -2.37 -6.15 -6.14
C PHE A 41 -3.65 -5.50 -5.62
N TYR A 42 -3.75 -5.29 -4.31
CA TYR A 42 -4.96 -4.71 -3.75
C TYR A 42 -5.12 -3.22 -4.06
N LEU A 43 -4.01 -2.48 -4.08
CA LEU A 43 -4.02 -1.07 -4.49
C LEU A 43 -4.41 -0.92 -5.96
N GLU A 44 -3.97 -1.84 -6.82
CA GLU A 44 -4.36 -1.88 -8.23
C GLU A 44 -5.85 -2.20 -8.41
N LEU A 45 -6.44 -3.09 -7.59
CA LEU A 45 -7.90 -3.27 -7.57
C LEU A 45 -8.63 -1.95 -7.25
N LEU A 46 -8.15 -1.19 -6.26
CA LEU A 46 -8.73 0.11 -5.91
C LEU A 46 -8.53 1.14 -7.04
N GLN A 47 -7.40 1.09 -7.74
CA GLN A 47 -7.14 1.94 -8.90
C GLN A 47 -8.16 1.70 -10.01
N GLN A 48 -8.50 0.45 -10.29
CA GLN A 48 -9.49 0.08 -11.31
C GLN A 48 -10.94 0.34 -10.87
N GLU A 49 -11.23 0.29 -9.56
CA GLU A 49 -12.53 0.65 -8.99
C GLU A 49 -12.78 2.17 -8.98
N SER A 50 -11.73 3.00 -9.06
CA SER A 50 -11.85 4.47 -9.00
C SER A 50 -12.47 5.05 -10.28
N SER A 51 -13.62 5.72 -10.14
CA SER A 51 -14.50 6.07 -11.26
C SER A 51 -14.13 7.36 -12.03
N GLU A 52 -13.10 8.12 -11.61
CA GLU A 52 -12.91 9.49 -12.12
C GLU A 52 -11.44 9.90 -12.39
N GLY A 53 -10.46 8.99 -12.27
CA GLY A 53 -9.05 9.30 -12.54
C GLY A 53 -8.43 10.35 -11.59
N HIS A 54 -9.14 10.69 -10.51
CA HIS A 54 -8.67 11.60 -9.47
C HIS A 54 -7.77 10.92 -8.44
N ASP A 55 -7.85 9.58 -8.33
CA ASP A 55 -7.04 8.80 -7.41
C ASP A 55 -5.89 8.12 -8.14
N TYR A 56 -4.72 8.23 -7.54
CA TYR A 56 -3.57 7.44 -7.91
C TYR A 56 -3.11 6.57 -6.74
N PHE A 57 -3.15 5.25 -6.90
CA PHE A 57 -2.63 4.30 -5.93
C PHE A 57 -1.24 3.85 -6.37
N MET A 58 -0.21 4.21 -5.60
CA MET A 58 1.17 3.93 -5.99
C MET A 58 1.57 2.50 -5.61
N ASP A 59 2.22 1.79 -6.53
CA ASP A 59 2.93 0.54 -6.23
C ASP A 59 4.01 0.81 -5.15
N PRO A 60 4.01 0.07 -4.01
CA PRO A 60 5.04 0.18 -2.99
C PRO A 60 6.47 0.07 -3.54
N SER A 61 6.71 -0.79 -4.52
CA SER A 61 8.03 -1.00 -5.14
C SER A 61 8.50 0.25 -5.89
N VAL A 62 7.57 0.91 -6.60
CA VAL A 62 7.81 2.17 -7.31
C VAL A 62 8.09 3.30 -6.33
N VAL A 63 7.40 3.35 -5.20
CA VAL A 63 7.68 4.33 -4.12
C VAL A 63 9.06 4.11 -3.52
N SER A 64 9.43 2.86 -3.24
CA SER A 64 10.76 2.53 -2.72
C SER A 64 11.85 2.94 -3.70
N PHE A 65 11.68 2.62 -4.99
CA PHE A 65 12.60 3.01 -6.05
C PHE A 65 12.75 4.54 -6.12
N PHE A 66 11.62 5.27 -6.15
CA PHE A 66 11.64 6.73 -6.17
C PHE A 66 12.39 7.31 -4.98
N MET A 67 12.19 6.76 -3.78
CA MET A 67 12.82 7.28 -2.58
C MET A 67 14.31 7.01 -2.50
N GLN A 68 14.75 5.80 -2.88
CA GLN A 68 16.12 5.33 -2.68
C GLN A 68 17.04 5.59 -3.88
N HIS A 69 16.50 5.59 -5.09
CA HIS A 69 17.30 5.63 -6.31
C HIS A 69 17.19 6.95 -7.07
N CYS A 70 16.05 7.63 -7.06
CA CYS A 70 15.91 8.93 -7.76
C CYS A 70 16.45 10.08 -6.89
N ASN A 71 17.77 10.33 -6.92
CA ASN A 71 18.43 11.28 -6.00
C ASN A 71 18.86 12.59 -6.65
N ASP A 72 19.01 12.61 -7.98
CA ASP A 72 19.30 13.83 -8.73
C ASP A 72 18.09 14.32 -9.53
N HIS A 73 18.25 15.43 -10.25
CA HIS A 73 17.16 16.07 -10.96
C HIS A 73 16.69 15.25 -12.17
N GLU A 74 17.61 14.58 -12.86
CA GLU A 74 17.32 13.84 -14.10
C GLU A 74 16.52 12.58 -13.78
N ASP A 75 16.97 11.78 -12.79
CA ASP A 75 16.24 10.58 -12.36
C ASP A 75 14.81 10.88 -11.91
N ILE A 76 14.64 12.01 -11.22
CA ILE A 76 13.34 12.45 -10.71
C ILE A 76 12.44 12.91 -11.87
N GLU A 77 12.99 13.60 -12.86
CA GLU A 77 12.23 14.06 -14.02
C GLU A 77 11.72 12.88 -14.87
N ASP A 78 12.58 11.89 -15.10
CA ASP A 78 12.22 10.64 -15.80
C ASP A 78 11.13 9.85 -15.04
N PHE A 79 11.24 9.78 -13.70
CA PHE A 79 10.20 9.17 -12.87
C PHE A 79 8.86 9.91 -12.96
N VAL A 80 8.89 11.24 -12.87
CA VAL A 80 7.66 12.06 -12.87
C VAL A 80 6.95 12.01 -14.22
N THR A 81 7.68 11.96 -15.32
CA THR A 81 7.08 11.92 -16.68
C THR A 81 6.39 10.60 -17.00
N SER A 82 6.74 9.51 -16.32
CA SER A 82 6.17 8.18 -16.56
C SER A 82 5.02 7.82 -15.61
N ALA A 83 4.93 8.46 -14.45
CA ALA A 83 3.90 8.17 -13.45
C ALA A 83 2.63 9.03 -13.61
N PRO A 84 1.41 8.46 -13.39
CA PRO A 84 0.14 9.15 -13.60
C PRO A 84 -0.25 10.07 -12.43
N PHE A 85 0.65 10.96 -12.02
CA PHE A 85 0.38 11.90 -10.95
C PHE A 85 -0.78 12.86 -11.30
N PRO A 86 -1.73 13.11 -10.38
CA PRO A 86 -2.77 14.13 -10.57
C PRO A 86 -2.12 15.50 -10.81
N LYS A 87 -2.60 16.25 -11.79
CA LYS A 87 -1.97 17.52 -12.21
C LYS A 87 -2.35 18.70 -11.32
N ASP A 88 -3.64 18.86 -11.05
CA ASP A 88 -4.20 20.05 -10.42
C ASP A 88 -5.12 19.71 -9.24
N HIS A 89 -5.95 18.68 -9.36
CA HIS A 89 -6.77 18.16 -8.27
C HIS A 89 -6.76 16.64 -8.26
N GLY A 90 -6.60 16.04 -7.08
CA GLY A 90 -6.65 14.60 -6.93
C GLY A 90 -6.07 14.10 -5.60
N ARG A 91 -5.97 12.78 -5.49
CA ARG A 91 -5.51 12.07 -4.30
C ARG A 91 -4.45 11.06 -4.69
N ILE A 92 -3.45 10.91 -3.83
CA ILE A 92 -2.40 9.89 -3.99
C ILE A 92 -2.40 9.02 -2.75
N PHE A 93 -2.56 7.72 -2.94
CA PHE A 93 -2.56 6.71 -1.89
C PHE A 93 -1.23 5.97 -1.93
N ILE A 94 -0.52 5.97 -0.79
CA ILE A 94 0.82 5.40 -0.68
C ILE A 94 0.84 4.47 0.52
N ALA A 95 1.10 3.18 0.28
CA ALA A 95 1.47 2.26 1.35
C ALA A 95 2.93 2.53 1.75
N VAL A 96 3.12 3.12 2.92
CA VAL A 96 4.43 3.48 3.45
C VAL A 96 5.00 2.30 4.23
N ASN A 97 6.19 1.89 3.84
CA ASN A 97 7.03 0.93 4.55
C ASN A 97 8.20 1.63 5.23
N ASP A 98 8.61 1.17 6.42
CA ASP A 98 9.72 1.74 7.19
C ASP A 98 11.07 1.76 6.44
N LYS A 99 11.28 0.86 5.46
CA LYS A 99 12.49 0.82 4.64
C LYS A 99 12.54 1.85 3.51
N MET A 100 11.43 2.52 3.20
CA MET A 100 11.39 3.50 2.10
C MET A 100 12.10 4.83 2.44
N SER A 101 12.64 4.99 3.65
CA SER A 101 13.42 6.17 3.99
C SER A 101 14.71 6.23 3.18
N ALA A 102 15.01 7.39 2.58
CA ALA A 102 16.29 7.63 1.91
C ALA A 102 17.50 7.54 2.87
N ALA A 103 17.26 7.61 4.18
CA ALA A 103 18.28 7.47 5.22
C ALA A 103 18.50 6.02 5.71
N ALA A 104 17.73 5.04 5.22
CA ALA A 104 17.80 3.65 5.68
C ALA A 104 19.20 3.02 5.50
N ASP A 105 19.99 3.52 4.54
CA ASP A 105 21.37 3.08 4.29
C ASP A 105 22.41 3.71 5.22
N SER A 106 22.06 4.76 5.98
CA SER A 106 23.02 5.55 6.76
C SER A 106 23.22 5.12 8.22
N GLY A 107 22.37 4.20 8.73
CA GLY A 107 22.37 3.81 10.16
C GLY A 107 22.42 2.31 10.46
N ALA A 108 22.22 1.45 9.47
CA ALA A 108 22.19 -0.01 9.63
C ALA A 108 23.32 -0.72 8.87
N SER A 109 24.50 -0.09 8.76
CA SER A 109 25.65 -0.64 8.03
C SER A 109 26.09 -2.03 8.52
N TRP A 110 25.81 -2.41 9.77
CA TRP A 110 26.08 -3.75 10.28
C TRP A 110 25.09 -4.83 9.78
N MET A 111 23.96 -4.44 9.18
CA MET A 111 22.95 -5.35 8.61
C MET A 111 23.18 -5.71 7.14
N GLN A 112 24.10 -5.04 6.43
CA GLN A 112 24.35 -5.27 5.00
C GLN A 112 25.00 -6.64 4.70
N HIS A 113 25.38 -7.39 5.75
CA HIS A 113 25.89 -8.77 5.66
C HIS A 113 24.90 -9.84 6.13
N ALA A 114 23.61 -9.51 6.33
CA ALA A 114 22.62 -10.52 6.66
C ALA A 114 22.49 -11.53 5.49
N PRO A 115 22.51 -12.86 5.75
CA PRO A 115 22.38 -13.88 4.72
C PRO A 115 21.12 -13.66 3.88
N ARG A 116 21.18 -13.93 2.57
CA ARG A 116 19.98 -13.98 1.72
C ARG A 116 18.98 -14.94 2.38
N GLY A 117 17.79 -14.45 2.73
CA GLY A 117 16.78 -15.18 3.50
C GLY A 117 16.61 -14.74 4.96
N CYS A 118 17.38 -13.77 5.45
CA CYS A 118 17.16 -13.19 6.77
C CYS A 118 15.98 -12.20 6.75
N ALA A 119 14.96 -12.41 7.60
CA ALA A 119 13.77 -11.58 7.75
C ALA A 119 14.05 -10.08 8.05
N THR A 120 15.30 -9.70 8.30
CA THR A 120 15.75 -8.33 8.59
C THR A 120 16.05 -7.49 7.33
N ALA A 121 16.05 -8.09 6.14
CA ALA A 121 16.20 -7.40 4.86
C ALA A 121 14.88 -6.79 4.35
N GLN A 122 13.74 -7.15 4.97
CA GLN A 122 12.42 -6.67 4.61
C GLN A 122 11.98 -5.54 5.56
N GLY A 123 11.07 -4.70 5.10
CA GLY A 123 10.40 -3.75 6.00
C GLY A 123 9.60 -4.45 7.07
N THR A 124 9.44 -3.80 8.21
CA THR A 124 8.80 -4.41 9.39
C THR A 124 7.39 -3.91 9.64
N HIS A 125 6.98 -2.83 8.99
CA HIS A 125 5.71 -2.19 9.27
C HIS A 125 5.13 -1.40 8.11
N TRP A 126 3.81 -1.52 7.93
CA TRP A 126 3.04 -0.78 6.93
C TRP A 126 2.17 0.29 7.58
N SER A 127 2.08 1.46 6.93
CA SER A 127 1.15 2.54 7.25
C SER A 127 0.62 3.18 5.98
N LEU A 128 -0.46 3.96 6.05
CA LEU A 128 -1.05 4.62 4.88
C LEU A 128 -0.75 6.11 4.89
N LEU A 129 -0.28 6.64 3.77
CA LEU A 129 -0.21 8.08 3.50
C LEU A 129 -1.21 8.42 2.38
N LEU A 130 -2.15 9.31 2.69
CA LEU A 130 -3.09 9.89 1.72
C LEU A 130 -2.67 11.34 1.47
N MET A 131 -2.18 11.64 0.26
CA MET A 131 -1.92 13.01 -0.18
C MET A 131 -3.12 13.54 -0.95
N THR A 132 -3.44 14.81 -0.75
CA THR A 132 -4.47 15.55 -1.46
C THR A 132 -3.81 16.72 -2.19
N ILE A 133 -4.08 16.81 -3.49
CA ILE A 133 -3.55 17.80 -4.40
C ILE A 133 -4.71 18.74 -4.74
N GLY A 134 -4.47 20.03 -4.63
CA GLY A 134 -5.45 21.04 -5.01
C GLY A 134 -4.80 22.36 -5.38
N THR A 135 -5.53 23.20 -6.12
CA THR A 135 -5.07 24.53 -6.50
C THR A 135 -5.60 25.57 -5.53
N LEU A 136 -4.73 26.41 -4.96
CA LEU A 136 -5.19 27.51 -4.13
C LEU A 136 -5.86 28.58 -5.00
N PRO A 137 -7.08 29.02 -4.67
CA PRO A 137 -7.84 29.98 -5.48
C PRO A 137 -7.12 31.32 -5.75
N SER A 138 -6.15 31.68 -4.92
CA SER A 138 -5.50 32.99 -4.93
C SER A 138 -4.17 33.06 -5.68
N ALA A 139 -3.64 31.96 -6.23
CA ALA A 139 -2.26 31.95 -6.72
C ALA A 139 -1.94 31.02 -7.91
N ASP A 140 -2.91 30.32 -8.51
CA ASP A 140 -2.68 29.23 -9.50
C ASP A 140 -1.57 28.26 -9.06
N LYS A 141 -1.40 28.11 -7.73
CA LYS A 141 -0.31 27.37 -7.11
C LYS A 141 -0.87 26.10 -6.50
N ILE A 142 -0.24 24.99 -6.84
CA ILE A 142 -0.56 23.68 -6.27
C ILE A 142 -0.17 23.66 -4.78
N SER A 143 -1.11 23.19 -3.98
CA SER A 143 -0.94 22.97 -2.55
C SER A 143 -1.11 21.49 -2.24
N VAL A 144 -0.23 20.99 -1.38
CA VAL A 144 -0.16 19.57 -1.04
C VAL A 144 -0.41 19.41 0.46
N GLY A 145 -1.51 18.74 0.79
CA GLY A 145 -1.84 18.36 2.15
C GLY A 145 -1.91 16.84 2.27
N ALA A 146 -1.51 16.29 3.41
CA ALA A 146 -1.48 14.84 3.57
C ALA A 146 -1.95 14.39 4.96
N TYR A 147 -2.53 13.20 4.99
CA TYR A 147 -2.99 12.49 6.17
C TYR A 147 -2.25 11.17 6.27
N HIS A 148 -1.66 10.90 7.43
CA HIS A 148 -0.93 9.67 7.71
C HIS A 148 -1.70 8.83 8.72
N PHE A 149 -1.94 7.56 8.42
CA PHE A 149 -2.67 6.62 9.27
C PHE A 149 -1.77 5.43 9.57
N ASP A 150 -1.44 5.27 10.85
CA ASP A 150 -0.54 4.22 11.32
C ASP A 150 -1.19 3.42 12.44
N SER A 151 -1.32 2.10 12.20
CA SER A 151 -1.95 1.17 13.14
C SER A 151 -1.04 0.78 14.32
N HIS A 152 0.19 1.28 14.33
CA HIS A 152 1.19 1.11 15.39
C HIS A 152 1.78 2.47 15.80
N GLY A 153 0.96 3.33 16.40
CA GLY A 153 1.37 4.65 16.86
C GLY A 153 1.74 5.57 15.70
N GLU A 154 2.98 6.03 15.66
CA GLU A 154 3.51 6.94 14.63
C GLU A 154 4.85 6.41 14.06
N CYS A 155 5.05 5.08 14.09
CA CYS A 155 6.32 4.45 13.72
C CYS A 155 6.81 4.85 12.32
N ASN A 156 5.89 4.98 11.36
CA ASN A 156 6.22 5.36 9.99
C ASN A 156 6.03 6.85 9.68
N LEU A 157 5.72 7.70 10.68
CA LEU A 157 5.45 9.12 10.44
C LEU A 157 6.64 9.84 9.80
N LYS A 158 7.86 9.55 10.24
CA LYS A 158 9.07 10.14 9.65
C LYS A 158 9.19 9.80 8.16
N VAL A 159 9.00 8.53 7.81
CA VAL A 159 9.09 8.05 6.41
C VAL A 159 7.97 8.65 5.56
N ALA A 160 6.75 8.72 6.11
CA ALA A 160 5.62 9.36 5.45
C ALA A 160 5.89 10.85 5.16
N VAL A 161 6.50 11.58 6.10
CA VAL A 161 6.92 12.98 5.90
C VAL A 161 7.99 13.10 4.82
N GLU A 162 8.98 12.21 4.79
CA GLU A 162 10.03 12.20 3.76
C GLU A 162 9.43 11.97 2.35
N ILE A 163 8.55 10.98 2.20
CA ILE A 163 7.84 10.69 0.94
C ILE A 163 7.00 11.90 0.50
N ALA A 164 6.15 12.42 1.39
CA ALA A 164 5.28 13.56 1.08
C ALA A 164 6.10 14.80 0.69
N THR A 165 7.22 15.04 1.36
CA THR A 165 8.11 16.17 1.08
C THR A 165 8.78 16.02 -0.28
N LYS A 166 9.28 14.82 -0.62
CA LYS A 166 9.92 14.56 -1.92
C LYS A 166 8.92 14.75 -3.06
N ILE A 167 7.73 14.14 -2.95
CA ILE A 167 6.65 14.29 -3.95
C ILE A 167 6.24 15.76 -4.10
N ALA A 168 5.93 16.46 -3.00
CA ALA A 168 5.49 17.85 -3.07
C ALA A 168 6.54 18.78 -3.68
N LYS A 169 7.82 18.60 -3.30
CA LYS A 169 8.91 19.43 -3.79
C LYS A 169 9.15 19.23 -5.27
N TYR A 170 9.27 17.99 -5.72
CA TYR A 170 9.75 17.69 -7.06
C TYR A 170 8.66 17.64 -8.10
N ILE A 171 7.47 17.13 -7.75
CA ILE A 171 6.33 16.98 -8.65
C ILE A 171 5.51 18.27 -8.69
N TYR A 172 5.19 18.81 -7.51
CA TYR A 172 4.24 19.91 -7.37
C TYR A 172 4.87 21.28 -7.12
N LYS A 173 6.21 21.34 -7.02
CA LYS A 173 6.97 22.56 -6.68
C LYS A 173 6.38 23.28 -5.45
N SER A 174 5.96 22.48 -4.47
CA SER A 174 5.23 22.90 -3.28
C SER A 174 5.84 22.27 -2.02
N ASN A 175 5.28 22.62 -0.87
CA ASN A 175 5.59 21.96 0.39
C ASN A 175 4.41 21.09 0.81
N ALA A 176 4.68 19.93 1.40
CA ALA A 176 3.64 19.10 2.01
C ALA A 176 3.44 19.48 3.47
N ARG A 177 2.18 19.51 3.91
CA ARG A 177 1.85 19.42 5.33
C ARG A 177 1.24 18.06 5.64
N VAL A 178 1.90 17.29 6.49
CA VAL A 178 1.43 15.96 6.93
C VAL A 178 0.77 16.07 8.30
N ILE A 179 -0.42 15.49 8.45
CA ILE A 179 -1.13 15.35 9.71
C ILE A 179 -1.15 13.86 10.07
N SER A 180 -0.54 13.51 11.21
CA SER A 180 -0.72 12.19 11.82
C SER A 180 -2.15 12.08 12.33
N CYS A 181 -2.89 11.10 11.81
CA CYS A 181 -4.31 10.91 12.07
C CYS A 181 -4.52 9.73 12.99
N LYS A 182 -5.49 9.85 13.90
CA LYS A 182 -5.96 8.69 14.65
C LYS A 182 -6.52 7.64 13.70
N THR A 183 -6.19 6.37 13.96
CA THR A 183 -6.71 5.21 13.23
C THR A 183 -6.85 4.03 14.20
N PRO A 184 -7.72 3.03 13.94
CA PRO A 184 -7.74 1.80 14.72
C PRO A 184 -6.35 1.20 14.85
N GLN A 185 -5.94 0.91 16.07
CA GLN A 185 -4.63 0.33 16.37
C GLN A 185 -4.70 -1.19 16.24
N GLN A 186 -3.67 -1.79 15.66
CA GLN A 186 -3.58 -3.24 15.55
C GLN A 186 -3.43 -3.87 16.94
N VAL A 187 -4.02 -5.05 17.13
CA VAL A 187 -3.94 -5.82 18.39
C VAL A 187 -3.07 -7.06 18.27
N ASN A 188 -2.55 -7.34 17.07
CA ASN A 188 -1.63 -8.44 16.77
C ASN A 188 -0.37 -7.90 16.09
N GLY A 189 0.59 -8.78 15.80
CA GLY A 189 1.88 -8.41 15.24
C GLY A 189 1.97 -8.40 13.72
N TYR A 190 0.87 -8.61 12.97
CA TYR A 190 0.95 -8.93 11.52
C TYR A 190 -0.07 -8.24 10.62
N ASP A 191 -1.09 -7.58 11.18
CA ASP A 191 -2.18 -6.97 10.39
C ASP A 191 -1.92 -5.52 9.95
N CYS A 192 -0.72 -4.96 10.12
CA CYS A 192 -0.42 -3.58 9.69
C CYS A 192 -0.78 -3.33 8.21
N GLY A 193 -0.47 -4.28 7.31
CA GLY A 193 -0.88 -4.21 5.90
C GLY A 193 -2.40 -4.26 5.71
N ILE A 194 -3.11 -5.06 6.50
CA ILE A 194 -4.58 -5.13 6.47
C ILE A 194 -5.22 -3.81 6.91
N HIS A 195 -4.64 -3.14 7.90
CA HIS A 195 -5.07 -1.79 8.30
C HIS A 195 -4.87 -0.77 7.17
N VAL A 196 -3.75 -0.84 6.46
CA VAL A 196 -3.50 0.03 5.28
C VAL A 196 -4.54 -0.20 4.19
N LEU A 197 -4.77 -1.45 3.78
CA LEU A 197 -5.70 -1.77 2.68
C LEU A 197 -7.16 -1.44 3.05
N THR A 198 -7.55 -1.65 4.31
CA THR A 198 -8.87 -1.27 4.81
C THR A 198 -9.05 0.24 4.77
N ALA A 199 -8.10 1.00 5.32
CA ALA A 199 -8.16 2.46 5.30
C ALA A 199 -8.18 3.00 3.87
N ALA A 200 -7.35 2.47 2.97
CA ALA A 200 -7.29 2.88 1.57
C ALA A 200 -8.65 2.70 0.87
N ARG A 201 -9.28 1.52 0.99
CA ARG A 201 -10.61 1.26 0.40
C ARG A 201 -11.67 2.22 0.92
N VAL A 202 -11.68 2.45 2.24
CA VAL A 202 -12.67 3.34 2.86
C VAL A 202 -12.49 4.77 2.37
N LEU A 203 -11.27 5.28 2.41
CA LEU A 203 -10.97 6.66 2.01
C LEU A 203 -11.19 6.87 0.51
N ALA A 204 -10.87 5.89 -0.34
CA ALA A 204 -11.14 5.93 -1.77
C ALA A 204 -12.63 6.17 -2.05
N SER A 205 -13.52 5.53 -1.29
CA SER A 205 -14.97 5.68 -1.43
C SER A 205 -15.54 7.05 -1.00
N LEU A 206 -14.72 7.93 -0.40
CA LEU A 206 -15.13 9.26 0.05
C LEU A 206 -14.72 10.33 -0.96
N ASN A 207 -15.67 10.92 -1.68
CA ASN A 207 -15.36 11.87 -2.77
C ASN A 207 -14.88 13.27 -2.28
N ASN A 208 -15.03 13.59 -1.00
CA ASN A 208 -14.84 14.96 -0.48
C ASN A 208 -13.64 15.11 0.48
N ILE A 209 -12.61 14.27 0.34
CA ILE A 209 -11.39 14.43 1.15
C ILE A 209 -10.49 15.47 0.48
N ASP A 210 -10.59 16.72 0.93
CA ASP A 210 -9.71 17.81 0.51
C ASP A 210 -9.11 18.50 1.75
N PHE A 211 -7.78 18.42 1.87
CA PHE A 211 -7.05 19.02 2.99
C PHE A 211 -7.20 20.55 3.05
N HIS A 212 -7.43 21.19 1.91
CA HIS A 212 -7.50 22.65 1.81
C HIS A 212 -8.88 23.19 2.16
N GLN A 213 -9.93 22.35 2.20
CA GLN A 213 -11.30 22.80 2.38
C GLN A 213 -11.82 22.83 3.83
N GLN A 214 -11.15 22.28 4.85
CA GLN A 214 -11.48 22.51 6.28
C GLN A 214 -10.53 21.78 7.26
N LYS A 215 -9.83 22.52 8.13
CA LYS A 215 -8.66 22.05 8.89
C LYS A 215 -8.89 21.13 10.11
N HIS A 216 -10.10 21.03 10.67
CA HIS A 216 -10.30 20.33 11.95
C HIS A 216 -11.49 19.37 12.02
N PHE A 217 -12.49 19.53 11.15
CA PHE A 217 -13.69 18.68 11.17
C PHE A 217 -13.46 17.33 10.48
N HIS A 218 -12.51 17.24 9.55
CA HIS A 218 -12.30 16.04 8.75
C HIS A 218 -11.55 14.91 9.48
N GLU A 219 -10.47 15.19 10.22
CA GLU A 219 -9.62 14.11 10.78
C GLU A 219 -10.40 13.15 11.70
N GLN A 220 -11.23 13.69 12.59
CA GLN A 220 -12.05 12.86 13.49
C GLN A 220 -13.08 12.03 12.72
N GLU A 221 -13.64 12.58 11.64
CA GLU A 221 -14.59 11.85 10.80
C GLU A 221 -13.89 10.78 9.95
N LEU A 222 -12.67 11.04 9.44
CA LEU A 222 -11.84 10.03 8.77
C LEU A 222 -11.54 8.86 9.72
N HIS A 223 -11.09 9.16 10.94
CA HIS A 223 -10.86 8.15 11.97
C HIS A 223 -12.11 7.31 12.24
N LYS A 224 -13.25 7.96 12.52
CA LYS A 224 -14.52 7.27 12.81
C LYS A 224 -14.95 6.38 11.65
N THR A 225 -14.83 6.88 10.42
CA THR A 225 -15.26 6.14 9.22
C THR A 225 -14.41 4.88 9.03
N ILE A 226 -13.09 5.00 9.17
CA ILE A 226 -12.16 3.87 9.14
C ILE A 226 -12.48 2.90 10.29
N ALA A 227 -12.72 3.40 11.50
CA ALA A 227 -13.03 2.57 12.68
C ALA A 227 -14.33 1.77 12.52
N VAL A 228 -15.40 2.38 11.99
CA VAL A 228 -16.66 1.69 11.70
C VAL A 228 -16.43 0.54 10.72
N GLN A 229 -15.60 0.74 9.71
CA GLN A 229 -15.34 -0.29 8.71
C GLN A 229 -14.43 -1.39 9.22
N HIS A 230 -13.40 -1.08 10.02
CA HIS A 230 -12.63 -2.10 10.74
C HIS A 230 -13.51 -2.96 11.66
N ALA A 231 -14.51 -2.37 12.31
CA ALA A 231 -15.44 -3.13 13.15
C ALA A 231 -16.39 -4.03 12.33
N ARG A 232 -16.76 -3.61 11.12
CA ARG A 232 -17.62 -4.38 10.21
C ARG A 232 -16.87 -5.48 9.46
N ASN A 233 -15.61 -5.21 9.09
CA ASN A 233 -14.75 -6.10 8.34
C ASN A 233 -13.41 -6.28 9.08
N PRO A 234 -13.39 -7.10 10.15
CA PRO A 234 -12.18 -7.32 10.94
C PRO A 234 -11.10 -8.02 10.12
N GLY A 235 -9.86 -8.00 10.62
CA GLY A 235 -8.67 -8.52 9.90
C GLY A 235 -8.87 -9.87 9.20
N PRO A 236 -9.44 -10.90 9.87
CA PRO A 236 -9.70 -12.20 9.24
C PRO A 236 -10.66 -12.14 8.05
N ALA A 237 -11.69 -11.30 8.11
CA ALA A 237 -12.66 -11.15 7.03
C ALA A 237 -12.06 -10.42 5.82
N MET A 238 -11.20 -9.42 6.06
CA MET A 238 -10.45 -8.75 5.00
C MET A 238 -9.43 -9.70 4.33
N ARG A 239 -8.71 -10.50 5.11
CA ARG A 239 -7.81 -11.55 4.58
C ARG A 239 -8.55 -12.57 3.74
N GLN A 240 -9.71 -13.05 4.22
CA GLN A 240 -10.55 -13.96 3.47
C GLN A 240 -10.99 -13.33 2.14
N ALA A 241 -11.47 -12.09 2.16
CA ALA A 241 -11.86 -11.36 0.95
C ALA A 241 -10.72 -11.22 -0.07
N ILE A 242 -9.51 -10.85 0.39
CA ILE A 242 -8.32 -10.77 -0.49
C ILE A 242 -8.03 -12.14 -1.11
N SER A 243 -8.01 -13.20 -0.29
CA SER A 243 -7.71 -14.55 -0.79
C SER A 243 -8.76 -15.06 -1.78
N ASP A 244 -10.05 -14.80 -1.51
CA ASP A 244 -11.15 -15.20 -2.41
C ASP A 244 -11.06 -14.45 -3.73
N THR A 245 -10.76 -13.15 -3.71
CA THR A 245 -10.56 -12.36 -4.93
C THR A 245 -9.42 -12.91 -5.77
N ILE A 246 -8.25 -13.18 -5.17
CA ILE A 246 -7.09 -13.75 -5.89
C ILE A 246 -7.46 -15.11 -6.50
N VAL A 247 -8.06 -16.01 -5.70
CA VAL A 247 -8.43 -17.36 -6.14
C VAL A 247 -9.45 -17.34 -7.28
N ASN A 248 -10.47 -16.47 -7.18
CA ASN A 248 -11.48 -16.33 -8.22
C ASN A 248 -10.86 -15.81 -9.51
N MET A 249 -10.04 -14.75 -9.45
CA MET A 249 -9.38 -14.20 -10.65
C MET A 249 -8.36 -15.16 -11.27
N ALA A 250 -7.64 -15.93 -10.45
CA ALA A 250 -6.69 -16.94 -10.92
C ALA A 250 -7.41 -18.15 -11.55
N SER A 251 -8.62 -18.49 -11.08
CA SER A 251 -9.44 -19.55 -11.70
C SER A 251 -9.87 -19.19 -13.11
N ASP A 252 -10.11 -17.90 -13.38
CA ASP A 252 -10.38 -17.39 -14.71
C ASP A 252 -9.13 -17.44 -15.63
N GLN A 253 -7.93 -17.60 -15.07
CA GLN A 253 -6.65 -17.75 -15.77
C GLN A 253 -6.13 -19.21 -15.83
N GLU A 254 -7.03 -20.21 -15.78
CA GLU A 254 -6.74 -21.66 -15.87
C GLU A 254 -5.98 -22.28 -14.68
N VAL A 255 -6.00 -21.65 -13.50
CA VAL A 255 -5.48 -22.24 -12.26
C VAL A 255 -6.61 -22.82 -11.41
N THR A 256 -6.59 -24.11 -11.10
CA THR A 256 -7.66 -24.74 -10.31
C THR A 256 -7.31 -24.73 -8.81
N PHE A 257 -8.21 -24.25 -7.96
CA PHE A 257 -8.06 -24.26 -6.50
C PHE A 257 -9.06 -25.20 -5.82
N LYS A 258 -8.66 -25.79 -4.70
CA LYS A 258 -9.49 -26.62 -3.83
C LYS A 258 -9.13 -26.37 -2.36
N ARG A 259 -10.13 -26.26 -1.50
CA ARG A 259 -9.92 -26.21 -0.05
C ARG A 259 -9.64 -27.62 0.48
N GLY A 260 -8.52 -27.81 1.16
CA GLY A 260 -8.15 -29.05 1.83
C GLY A 260 -8.89 -29.25 3.15
N ASP A 261 -8.86 -30.49 3.66
CA ASP A 261 -9.63 -30.91 4.86
C ASP A 261 -9.21 -30.16 6.14
N ALA A 262 -8.01 -29.58 6.15
CA ALA A 262 -7.48 -28.75 7.26
C ALA A 262 -7.80 -27.25 7.10
N GLY A 263 -8.54 -26.84 6.08
CA GLY A 263 -8.86 -25.43 5.77
C GLY A 263 -7.84 -24.72 4.87
N ASN A 264 -6.70 -25.36 4.59
CA ASN A 264 -5.64 -24.82 3.72
C ASN A 264 -6.05 -24.86 2.24
N TRP A 265 -5.61 -23.90 1.44
CA TRP A 265 -5.80 -23.94 -0.02
C TRP A 265 -4.81 -24.91 -0.67
N ILE A 266 -5.29 -25.68 -1.65
CA ILE A 266 -4.54 -26.57 -2.53
C ILE A 266 -4.83 -26.12 -3.96
N TRP A 267 -3.85 -26.12 -4.86
CA TRP A 267 -4.06 -25.68 -6.24
C TRP A 267 -3.31 -26.56 -7.24
N LYS A 268 -3.75 -26.51 -8.50
CA LYS A 268 -3.13 -27.14 -9.66
C LYS A 268 -3.21 -26.19 -10.85
N THR A 269 -2.10 -25.95 -11.51
CA THR A 269 -2.09 -25.28 -12.81
C THR A 269 -2.49 -26.29 -13.89
N ASN A 270 -3.29 -25.87 -14.87
CA ASN A 270 -3.62 -26.72 -16.03
C ASN A 270 -2.51 -26.75 -17.10
N CYS A 271 -1.30 -26.31 -16.75
CA CYS A 271 -0.16 -26.33 -17.65
C CYS A 271 0.37 -27.77 -17.81
N TYR A 272 0.46 -28.22 -19.06
CA TYR A 272 1.00 -29.50 -19.53
C TYR A 272 2.42 -29.79 -19.05
#